data_AF-A0A1G0MXX5-F1
#
_entry.id   AF-A0A1G0MXX5-F1
#
_cell.length_a   1.000
_cell.length_b   1.000
_cell.length_c   1.000
_cell.angle_alpha   90.00
_cell.angle_beta   90.00
_cell.angle_gamma   90.00
#
_symmetry.space_group_name_H-M   'P 1'
#
loop_
_entity.id
_entity.type
_entity.pdbx_description
1 polymer ?
#
loop_
_entity_poly.entity_id
_entity_poly.type
_entity_poly.pdbx_seq_one_letter_code
_entity_poly.pdbx_strand_id
1 'polypeptide(L)' 'MLIPIITSCKEPDSVPSYVLDRMLACGEVHAFERSTGWVVVGRDPIRAARRGAYQGHERRRSVSFQMQSFAA' A
#
# COMPACT_ATOMS: atom_id res chain seq x y z
N MET A 1 -9.10 -7.30 -7.71
CA MET A 1 -8.16 -7.61 -8.80
C MET A 1 -7.22 -8.71 -8.34
N LEU A 2 -6.81 -9.60 -9.24
CA LEU A 2 -5.78 -10.60 -9.00
C LEU A 2 -4.42 -10.01 -9.38
N ILE A 3 -3.42 -10.29 -8.55
CA ILE A 3 -2.05 -9.82 -8.71
C ILE A 3 -1.15 -11.04 -8.88
N PRO A 4 -0.40 -11.13 -9.98
CA PRO A 4 0.61 -12.16 -10.17
C PRO A 4 1.72 -12.04 -9.11
N ILE A 5 2.11 -13.17 -8.55
CA ILE A 5 3.16 -13.30 -7.55
C ILE A 5 4.11 -14.43 -7.92
N ILE A 6 5.34 -14.33 -7.42
CA ILE A 6 6.33 -15.40 -7.40
C ILE A 6 6.63 -15.68 -5.94
N THR A 7 6.32 -16.89 -5.52
CA THR A 7 6.54 -17.39 -4.15
C THR A 7 7.90 -18.09 -4.06
N SER A 8 8.36 -18.42 -2.86
CA SER A 8 9.58 -19.22 -2.65
C SER A 8 9.58 -20.57 -3.40
N CYS A 9 8.40 -21.10 -3.71
CA CYS A 9 8.20 -22.31 -4.50
C CYS A 9 8.43 -22.12 -6.02
N LYS A 10 8.85 -20.92 -6.47
CA LYS A 10 9.18 -20.55 -7.87
C LYS A 10 8.05 -20.67 -8.89
N GLU A 11 6.90 -21.20 -8.54
CA GLU A 11 5.73 -21.19 -9.41
C GLU A 11 5.03 -19.81 -9.38
N PRO A 12 4.72 -19.25 -10.56
CA PRO A 12 3.93 -18.04 -10.64
C PRO A 12 2.48 -18.36 -10.25
N ASP A 13 1.94 -17.61 -9.29
CA ASP A 13 0.55 -17.71 -8.85
C ASP A 13 -0.14 -16.35 -8.93
N SER A 14 -1.46 -16.30 -8.85
CA SER A 14 -2.24 -15.07 -8.88
C SER A 14 -3.14 -14.97 -7.67
N VAL A 15 -2.85 -14.00 -6.80
CA VAL A 15 -3.57 -13.83 -5.54
C VAL A 15 -4.41 -12.56 -5.53
N PRO A 16 -5.53 -12.51 -4.78
CA PRO A 16 -6.27 -11.27 -4.59
C PRO A 16 -5.41 -10.20 -3.90
N SER A 17 -5.63 -8.94 -4.25
CA SER A 17 -4.88 -7.82 -3.68
C SER A 17 -4.94 -7.72 -2.15
N TYR A 18 -6.03 -8.16 -1.51
CA TYR A 18 -6.15 -8.18 -0.05
C TYR A 18 -5.35 -9.30 0.61
N VAL A 19 -5.07 -10.39 -0.11
CA VAL A 19 -4.24 -11.50 0.36
C VAL A 19 -2.76 -11.14 0.22
N LEU A 20 -2.40 -10.42 -0.83
CA LEU A 20 -1.03 -9.99 -1.09
C LEU A 20 -0.41 -9.25 0.11
N ASP A 21 -1.14 -8.34 0.77
CA ASP A 21 -0.61 -7.58 1.91
C ASP A 21 -0.28 -8.50 3.10
N ARG A 22 -1.12 -9.52 3.34
CA ARG A 22 -0.85 -10.56 4.35
C ARG A 22 0.37 -11.39 3.96
N MET A 23 0.48 -11.85 2.71
CA MET A 23 1.60 -12.68 2.28
C MET A 23 2.93 -11.91 2.25
N LEU A 24 2.90 -10.61 1.92
CA LEU A 24 4.04 -9.71 2.04
C LEU A 24 4.46 -9.56 3.51
N ALA A 25 3.51 -9.44 4.44
CA ALA A 25 3.80 -9.38 5.87
C ALA A 25 4.37 -10.70 6.43
N CYS A 26 3.91 -11.85 5.92
CA CYS A 26 4.45 -13.17 6.26
C CYS A 26 5.81 -13.48 5.61
N GLY A 27 6.24 -12.68 4.62
CA GLY A 27 7.48 -12.92 3.89
C GLY A 27 7.43 -14.11 2.92
N GLU A 28 6.23 -14.51 2.49
CA GLU A 28 6.03 -15.65 1.58
C GLU A 28 6.22 -15.28 0.11
N VAL A 29 6.08 -13.99 -0.23
CA VAL A 29 6.18 -13.46 -1.59
C VAL A 29 7.61 -13.03 -1.88
N HIS A 30 8.18 -13.52 -2.99
CA HIS A 30 9.50 -13.12 -3.47
C HIS A 30 9.42 -11.96 -4.48
N ALA A 31 8.43 -11.99 -5.38
CA ALA A 31 8.14 -10.88 -6.28
C ALA A 31 6.65 -10.80 -6.61
N PHE A 32 6.17 -9.63 -7.00
CA PHE A 32 4.79 -9.46 -7.46
C PHE A 32 4.71 -8.44 -8.61
N GLU A 33 3.72 -8.58 -9.47
CA GLU A 33 3.51 -7.66 -10.59
C GLU A 33 2.58 -6.51 -10.20
N ARG A 34 2.98 -5.29 -10.52
CA ARG A 34 2.12 -4.10 -10.47
C ARG A 34 2.00 -3.50 -11.86
N SER A 35 1.21 -2.44 -11.99
CA SER A 35 0.99 -1.75 -13.27
C SER A 35 2.28 -1.27 -13.97
N THR A 36 3.38 -1.10 -13.24
CA THR A 36 4.69 -0.68 -13.79
C THR A 36 5.66 -1.85 -14.01
N GLY A 37 5.23 -3.10 -13.80
CA GLY A 37 6.05 -4.30 -13.89
C GLY A 37 6.31 -5.00 -12.54
N TRP A 38 7.27 -5.93 -12.54
CA TRP A 38 7.60 -6.78 -11.40
C TRP A 38 8.38 -6.04 -10.31
N VAL A 39 8.02 -6.29 -9.06
CA VAL A 39 8.64 -5.75 -7.84
C VAL A 39 9.20 -6.91 -7.03
N VAL A 40 10.50 -6.90 -6.77
CA VAL A 40 11.18 -7.92 -5.95
C VAL A 40 11.18 -7.50 -4.48
N VAL A 41 10.57 -8.33 -3.64
CA VAL A 41 10.46 -8.10 -2.19
C VAL A 41 11.87 -8.10 -1.57
N GLY A 42 12.20 -7.05 -0.81
CA GLY A 42 13.51 -6.88 -0.18
C GLY A 42 14.58 -6.19 -1.04
N ARG A 43 14.38 -6.10 -2.37
CA ARG A 43 15.23 -5.31 -3.28
C ARG A 43 14.56 -4.00 -3.67
N ASP A 44 13.30 -4.08 -4.09
CA ASP A 44 12.53 -2.94 -4.56
C ASP A 44 11.71 -2.31 -3.43
N PRO A 45 11.53 -0.98 -3.44
CA PRO A 45 10.69 -0.31 -2.45
C PRO A 45 9.22 -0.69 -2.65
N ILE A 46 8.69 -1.49 -1.72
CA ILE A 46 7.29 -1.96 -1.71
C ILE A 46 6.34 -0.82 -1.37
N ARG A 47 6.76 0.05 -0.43
CA ARG A 47 6.10 1.31 -0.10
C ARG A 47 7.16 2.40 -0.16
N ALA A 48 6.86 3.54 -0.78
CA ALA A 48 7.80 4.65 -0.83
C ALA A 48 8.15 5.09 0.61
N ALA A 49 9.28 4.63 1.13
CA ALA A 49 9.88 5.14 2.36
C ALA A 49 10.28 6.62 2.21
N ARG A 50 10.41 7.11 0.98
CA ARG A 50 10.45 8.53 0.67
C ARG A 50 9.04 9.07 0.40
N ARG A 51 8.24 9.19 1.46
CA ARG A 51 7.45 10.43 1.55
C ARG A 51 8.44 11.53 1.87
N GLY A 52 8.99 12.17 0.84
CA GLY A 52 9.46 13.54 1.03
C GLY A 52 8.37 14.32 1.75
N ALA A 53 8.74 15.21 2.68
CA ALA A 53 7.79 16.01 3.43
C ALA A 53 6.70 16.53 2.49
N TYR A 54 5.48 16.02 2.63
CA TYR A 54 4.40 16.30 1.72
C TYR A 54 4.03 17.78 1.89
N GLN A 55 4.44 18.62 0.94
CA GLN A 55 4.16 20.07 0.90
C GLN A 55 2.84 20.40 0.17
N GLY A 56 1.94 19.43 0.00
CA GLY A 56 0.61 19.67 -0.56
C GLY A 56 -0.37 20.11 0.52
N HIS A 57 -1.34 20.96 0.18
CA HIS A 57 -2.45 21.28 1.08
C HIS A 57 -3.22 20.00 1.45
N GLU A 58 -3.07 19.61 2.72
CA GLU A 58 -3.87 18.71 3.55
C GLU A 58 -4.80 17.70 2.85
N ARG A 59 -4.50 16.39 2.98
CA ARG A 59 -5.27 15.30 2.35
C ARG A 59 -6.53 14.87 3.09
N ARG A 60 -6.84 15.45 4.24
CA ARG A 60 -8.08 15.18 4.98
C ARG A 60 -8.51 16.49 5.63
N ARG A 61 -9.49 17.18 5.07
CA ARG A 61 -10.28 18.12 5.86
C ARG A 61 -10.94 17.28 6.96
N SER A 62 -10.38 17.28 8.16
CA SER A 62 -11.14 16.98 9.35
C SER A 62 -12.28 18.00 9.36
N VAL A 63 -13.51 17.52 9.18
CA VAL A 63 -14.68 18.35 9.46
C VAL A 63 -14.69 18.52 10.98
N SER A 64 -14.00 19.55 11.48
CA SER A 64 -14.20 20.05 12.83
C SER A 64 -15.54 20.79 12.81
N PHE A 65 -16.60 20.11 13.23
CA PHE A 65 -17.88 20.73 13.49
C PHE A 65 -17.71 21.59 14.75
N GLN A 66 -17.30 22.85 14.59
CA GLN A 66 -17.25 23.79 15.70
C GLN A 66 -18.65 24.35 15.93
N MET A 67 -19.39 23.69 16.81
CA MET A 67 -20.64 24.18 17.37
C MET A 67 -20.31 25.43 18.19
N GLN A 68 -20.54 26.62 17.62
CA GLN A 68 -20.45 27.87 18.36
C GLN A 68 -21.76 28.09 19.11
N SER A 69 -21.64 28.12 20.43
CA SER A 69 -22.67 28.54 21.37
C SER A 69 -23.08 29.98 21.09
N PHE A 70 -24.36 30.23 20.82
CA PHE A 70 -24.93 31.57 20.89
C PHE A 70 -25.34 31.83 22.34
N ALA A 71 -24.62 32.75 23.01
CA ALA A 71 -25.11 33.41 24.21
C ALA A 71 -25.79 34.72 23.80
N ALA A 72 -26.99 34.94 24.32
CA ALA A 72 -27.71 36.22 24.34
C ALA A 72 -28.15 36.50 25.77
#